data_AF-A0A3D0GLF6-F1
#
_entry.id   AF-A0A3D0GLF6-F1
#
_cell.length_a   1.000
_cell.length_b   1.000
_cell.length_c   1.000
_cell.angle_alpha   90.00
_cell.angle_beta   90.00
_cell.angle_gamma   90.00
#
_symmetry.space_group_name_H-M   'P 1'
#
loop_
_entity.id
_entity.type
_entity.pdbx_description
1 polymer ?
#
loop_
_entity_poly.entity_id
_entity_poly.type
_entity_poly.pdbx_seq_one_letter_code
_entity_poly.pdbx_strand_id
1 'polypeptide(L)'
;MRTLFNILGPLTNPAFAKRQVVGVFEPSLCDFMAQVLAALGTEHALVVHGHGGLDELSLSGPSDVTELRDGQITHYQVTPEQLGYASTSLASLVVTSASESALLISSALANKAGDQFDAARAMIALNAGAALYVSGCAQTLTAGVELAADVIATGQAKEKLSSFIQFTQIMAAAAIEL
;
A
#
# COMPACT_ATOMS: atom_id res chain seq x y z
N MET A 1 -11.06 4.23 -20.54
CA MET A 1 -11.27 5.69 -20.32
C MET A 1 -11.31 5.92 -18.82
N ARG A 2 -10.51 6.86 -18.30
CA ARG A 2 -10.52 7.26 -16.88
C ARG A 2 -11.43 8.48 -16.71
N THR A 3 -12.19 8.55 -15.62
CA THR A 3 -13.22 9.57 -15.37
C THR A 3 -13.12 10.11 -13.94
N LEU A 4 -13.89 11.15 -13.60
CA LEU A 4 -14.03 11.64 -12.23
C LEU A 4 -14.40 10.52 -11.24
N PHE A 5 -15.22 9.54 -11.65
CA PHE A 5 -15.60 8.42 -10.79
C PHE A 5 -14.41 7.56 -10.35
N ASN A 6 -13.32 7.54 -11.11
CA ASN A 6 -12.11 6.81 -10.72
C ASN A 6 -11.36 7.48 -9.56
N ILE A 7 -11.53 8.79 -9.36
CA ILE A 7 -10.91 9.50 -8.23
C ILE A 7 -11.86 9.68 -7.03
N LEU A 8 -13.16 9.43 -7.20
CA LEU A 8 -14.13 9.49 -6.10
C LEU A 8 -14.03 8.31 -5.13
N GLY A 9 -13.71 7.10 -5.63
CA GLY A 9 -13.68 5.89 -4.81
C GLY A 9 -12.82 6.02 -3.54
N PRO A 10 -11.55 6.44 -3.65
CA PRO A 10 -10.68 6.66 -2.49
C PRO A 10 -11.19 7.74 -1.51
N LEU A 11 -12.04 8.67 -1.96
CA LEU A 11 -12.57 9.77 -1.14
C LEU A 11 -13.80 9.38 -0.30
N THR A 12 -14.40 8.23 -0.59
CA THR A 12 -15.69 7.81 0.00
C THR A 12 -15.55 6.67 1.01
N ASN A 13 -14.53 6.72 1.87
CA ASN A 13 -14.28 5.67 2.86
C ASN A 13 -15.44 5.56 3.88
N PRO A 14 -16.22 4.45 3.91
CA PRO A 14 -17.40 4.32 4.77
C PRO A 14 -17.06 4.10 6.25
N ALA A 15 -15.81 3.74 6.55
CA ALA A 15 -15.30 3.65 7.92
C ALA A 15 -14.78 4.99 8.45
N PHE A 16 -14.90 6.07 7.67
CA PHE A 16 -14.46 7.43 8.03
C PHE A 16 -12.98 7.51 8.43
N ALA A 17 -12.13 6.69 7.81
CA ALA A 17 -10.70 6.68 8.09
C ALA A 17 -10.10 8.09 7.87
N LYS A 18 -9.37 8.57 8.87
CA LYS A 18 -8.69 9.86 8.86
C LYS A 18 -7.27 9.81 8.34
N ARG A 19 -6.77 8.61 8.07
CA ARG A 19 -5.39 8.34 7.65
C ARG A 19 -5.40 7.34 6.51
N GLN A 20 -4.71 7.65 5.41
CA GLN A 20 -4.79 6.84 4.19
C GLN A 20 -3.63 7.05 3.22
N VAL A 21 -3.32 6.00 2.46
CA VAL A 21 -2.47 6.09 1.27
C VAL A 21 -3.38 6.00 0.05
N VAL A 22 -3.24 6.93 -0.89
CA VAL A 22 -4.07 7.02 -2.09
C VAL A 22 -3.18 6.99 -3.33
N GLY A 23 -3.38 5.99 -4.15
CA GLY A 23 -2.79 5.90 -5.47
C GLY A 23 -3.46 6.80 -6.49
N VAL A 24 -2.67 7.48 -7.31
CA VAL A 24 -3.20 8.18 -8.49
C VAL A 24 -2.47 7.77 -9.76
N PHE A 25 -3.23 7.75 -10.84
CA PHE A 25 -2.76 7.27 -12.13
C PHE A 25 -2.05 8.33 -12.97
N GLU A 26 -2.07 9.59 -12.54
CA GLU A 26 -1.47 10.73 -13.21
C GLU A 26 -0.83 11.64 -12.16
N PRO A 27 0.42 12.11 -12.36
CA PRO A 27 1.12 12.94 -11.37
C PRO A 27 0.37 14.24 -11.04
N SER A 28 -0.34 14.81 -12.02
CA SER A 28 -1.12 16.05 -11.87
C SER A 28 -2.26 15.93 -10.84
N LEU A 29 -2.70 14.70 -10.55
CA LEU A 29 -3.76 14.44 -9.57
C LEU A 29 -3.26 14.43 -8.13
N CYS A 30 -1.94 14.28 -7.88
CA CYS A 30 -1.42 14.13 -6.52
C CYS A 30 -1.81 15.32 -5.63
N ASP A 31 -1.56 16.54 -6.13
CA ASP A 31 -1.84 17.77 -5.40
C ASP A 31 -3.34 18.02 -5.23
N PHE A 32 -4.11 17.87 -6.31
CA PHE A 32 -5.57 18.03 -6.27
C PHE A 32 -6.20 17.07 -5.25
N MET A 33 -5.81 15.80 -5.25
CA MET A 33 -6.33 14.81 -4.31
C MET A 33 -5.97 15.15 -2.87
N ALA A 34 -4.73 15.58 -2.59
CA ALA A 34 -4.33 15.97 -1.24
C ALA A 34 -5.15 17.17 -0.72
N GLN A 35 -5.43 18.16 -1.57
CA GLN A 35 -6.30 19.29 -1.22
C GLN A 35 -7.74 18.85 -0.91
N VAL A 36 -8.29 17.93 -1.71
CA VAL A 36 -9.63 17.37 -1.46
C VAL A 36 -9.67 16.60 -0.14
N LEU A 37 -8.64 15.80 0.14
CA LEU A 37 -8.51 15.07 1.40
C LEU A 37 -8.43 16.02 2.61
N ALA A 38 -7.69 17.12 2.49
CA ALA A 38 -7.63 18.15 3.53
C ALA A 38 -9.03 18.78 3.77
N ALA A 39 -9.76 19.09 2.70
CA ALA A 39 -11.11 19.64 2.78
C ALA A 39 -12.13 18.66 3.40
N LEU A 40 -11.94 17.35 3.21
CA LEU A 40 -12.74 16.29 3.83
C LEU A 40 -12.29 15.97 5.28
N GLY A 41 -11.27 16.68 5.77
CA GLY A 41 -10.77 16.56 7.14
C GLY A 41 -9.98 15.28 7.38
N THR A 42 -9.23 14.79 6.40
CA THR A 42 -8.15 13.81 6.58
C THR A 42 -7.01 14.43 7.41
N GLU A 43 -6.44 13.68 8.35
CA GLU A 43 -5.37 14.13 9.24
C GLU A 43 -3.98 13.90 8.63
N HIS A 44 -3.76 12.70 8.08
CA HIS A 44 -2.48 12.30 7.49
C HIS A 44 -2.72 11.42 6.26
N ALA A 45 -2.28 11.86 5.08
CA ALA A 45 -2.34 11.04 3.88
C ALA A 45 -1.10 11.17 3.01
N LEU A 46 -0.79 10.08 2.31
CA LEU A 46 0.14 10.08 1.19
C LEU A 46 -0.64 9.87 -0.09
N VAL A 47 -0.58 10.82 -1.01
CA VAL A 47 -1.03 10.62 -2.39
C VAL A 47 0.19 10.30 -3.23
N VAL A 48 0.19 9.13 -3.88
CA VAL A 48 1.38 8.57 -4.53
C VAL A 48 1.14 8.31 -6.01
N HIS A 49 2.17 8.60 -6.80
CA HIS A 49 2.26 8.22 -8.21
C HIS A 49 3.61 7.56 -8.46
N GLY A 50 3.61 6.25 -8.76
CA GLY A 50 4.82 5.46 -8.93
C GLY A 50 5.37 5.45 -10.34
N HIS A 51 6.68 5.23 -10.44
CA HIS A 51 7.37 5.02 -11.71
C HIS A 51 6.64 4.02 -12.60
N GLY A 52 6.53 4.33 -13.90
CA GLY A 52 5.78 3.51 -14.86
C GLY A 52 4.27 3.77 -14.86
N GLY A 53 3.79 4.77 -14.11
CA GLY A 53 2.39 5.16 -14.08
C GLY A 53 1.55 4.36 -13.08
N LEU A 54 2.19 3.78 -12.06
CA LEU A 54 1.53 3.02 -11.00
C LEU A 54 0.79 3.96 -10.04
N ASP A 55 -0.33 3.48 -9.53
CA ASP A 55 -1.11 4.10 -8.46
C ASP A 55 -0.64 3.59 -7.08
N GLU A 56 0.66 3.38 -6.90
CA GLU A 56 1.29 2.92 -5.66
C GLU A 56 2.78 3.31 -5.64
N LEU A 57 3.47 3.12 -4.51
CA LEU A 57 4.93 3.25 -4.48
C LEU A 57 5.55 2.15 -5.37
N SER A 58 6.49 2.53 -6.22
CA SER A 58 7.06 1.63 -7.22
C SER A 58 8.41 1.07 -6.77
N LEU A 59 8.64 -0.21 -7.04
CA LEU A 59 9.94 -0.85 -6.87
C LEU A 59 10.85 -0.64 -8.08
N SER A 60 10.34 -0.19 -9.24
CA SER A 60 11.14 -0.08 -10.48
C SER A 60 11.76 1.30 -10.71
N GLY A 61 11.46 2.27 -9.84
CA GLY A 61 11.99 3.62 -9.96
C GLY A 61 11.31 4.59 -8.99
N PRO A 62 11.55 5.90 -9.15
CA PRO A 62 11.07 6.92 -8.23
C PRO A 62 9.53 7.02 -8.20
N SER A 63 8.99 7.35 -7.02
CA SER A 63 7.59 7.68 -6.81
C SER A 63 7.44 9.13 -6.35
N ASP A 64 6.54 9.86 -6.99
CA ASP A 64 6.13 11.19 -6.55
C ASP A 64 5.13 11.04 -5.39
N VAL A 65 5.34 11.84 -4.34
CA VAL A 65 4.54 11.79 -3.12
C VAL A 65 4.08 13.20 -2.76
N THR A 66 2.76 13.37 -2.66
CA THR A 66 2.15 14.51 -2.00
C THR A 66 1.65 14.08 -0.63
N GLU A 67 2.29 14.57 0.41
CA GLU A 67 1.93 14.30 1.79
C GLU A 67 1.06 15.42 2.34
N LEU A 68 -0.14 15.06 2.83
CA LEU A 68 -0.94 15.90 3.70
C LEU A 68 -0.67 15.45 5.13
N ARG A 69 -0.19 16.34 6.00
CA ARG A 69 0.01 16.05 7.43
C ARG A 69 -0.25 17.30 8.26
N ASP A 70 -1.15 17.17 9.24
CA ASP A 70 -1.50 18.26 10.17
C ASP A 70 -1.94 19.55 9.44
N GLY A 71 -2.68 19.37 8.33
CA GLY A 71 -3.17 20.47 7.49
C GLY A 71 -2.13 21.09 6.55
N GLN A 72 -0.89 20.61 6.56
CA GLN A 72 0.16 21.05 5.65
C GLN A 72 0.33 20.05 4.51
N ILE A 73 0.51 20.56 3.29
CA ILE A 73 0.79 19.75 2.11
C ILE A 73 2.25 19.96 1.72
N THR A 74 2.99 18.87 1.58
CA THR A 74 4.39 18.85 1.14
C THR A 74 4.58 17.87 0.00
N HIS A 75 5.47 18.21 -0.92
CA HIS A 75 5.78 17.40 -2.10
C HIS A 75 7.22 16.93 -2.04
N TYR A 76 7.43 15.65 -2.29
CA TYR A 76 8.76 15.07 -2.40
C TYR A 76 8.73 13.83 -3.29
N GLN A 77 9.91 13.36 -3.66
CA GLN A 77 10.08 12.13 -4.40
C GLN A 77 10.83 11.13 -3.54
N VAL A 78 10.44 9.86 -3.64
CA VAL A 78 11.15 8.75 -2.98
C VAL A 78 11.60 7.73 -4.01
N THR A 79 12.77 7.15 -3.77
CA THR A 79 13.32 6.04 -4.54
C THR A 79 13.29 4.76 -3.72
N PRO A 80 13.23 3.58 -4.36
CA PRO A 80 13.38 2.30 -3.64
C PRO A 80 14.62 2.28 -2.73
N GLU A 81 15.73 2.86 -3.19
CA GLU A 81 17.02 2.85 -2.48
C GLU A 81 16.95 3.64 -1.18
N GLN A 82 16.24 4.78 -1.16
CA GLN A 82 15.99 5.56 0.05
C GLN A 82 15.10 4.81 1.07
N LEU A 83 14.37 3.79 0.62
CA LEU A 83 13.52 2.93 1.43
C LEU A 83 14.15 1.56 1.72
N GLY A 84 15.43 1.38 1.41
CA GLY A 84 16.19 0.18 1.74
C GLY A 84 16.10 -0.96 0.72
N TYR A 85 15.58 -0.70 -0.49
CA TYR A 85 15.43 -1.70 -1.55
C TYR A 85 16.17 -1.30 -2.82
N ALA A 86 16.71 -2.27 -3.55
CA ALA A 86 17.26 -2.02 -4.88
C ALA A 86 16.12 -1.91 -5.90
N SER A 87 16.20 -0.93 -6.79
CA SER A 87 15.27 -0.83 -7.91
C SER A 87 15.28 -2.11 -8.74
N THR A 88 14.09 -2.69 -8.96
CA THR A 88 13.92 -3.99 -9.63
C THR A 88 12.80 -3.90 -10.67
N SER A 89 12.98 -4.59 -11.80
CA SER A 89 11.94 -4.70 -12.83
C SER A 89 10.67 -5.37 -12.27
N LEU A 90 9.51 -4.81 -12.60
CA LEU A 90 8.22 -5.38 -12.19
C LEU A 90 7.78 -6.57 -13.07
N ALA A 91 8.57 -6.94 -14.08
CA ALA A 91 8.20 -8.01 -15.01
C ALA A 91 7.92 -9.34 -14.29
N SER A 92 8.62 -9.63 -13.19
CA SER A 92 8.41 -10.84 -12.38
C SER A 92 7.13 -10.79 -11.53
N LEU A 93 6.55 -9.61 -11.31
CA LEU A 93 5.35 -9.40 -10.50
C LEU A 93 4.05 -9.44 -11.31
N VAL A 94 4.15 -9.43 -12.65
CA VAL A 94 2.99 -9.55 -13.53
C VAL A 94 2.45 -10.98 -13.47
N VAL A 95 1.17 -11.12 -13.12
CA VAL A 95 0.46 -12.40 -13.03
C VAL A 95 -0.74 -12.40 -13.98
N THR A 96 -1.18 -13.59 -14.40
CA THR A 96 -2.24 -13.73 -15.40
C THR A 96 -3.59 -14.18 -14.82
N SER A 97 -3.61 -14.60 -13.55
CA SER A 97 -4.83 -15.06 -12.88
C SER A 97 -4.90 -14.67 -11.40
N ALA A 98 -6.12 -14.64 -10.85
CA ALA A 98 -6.35 -14.43 -9.43
C ALA A 98 -5.69 -15.52 -8.56
N SER A 99 -5.67 -16.76 -9.03
CA SER A 99 -5.01 -17.88 -8.33
C SER A 99 -3.48 -17.71 -8.28
N GLU A 100 -2.86 -17.24 -9.36
CA GLU A 100 -1.44 -16.90 -9.38
C GLU A 100 -1.12 -15.73 -8.43
N SER A 101 -1.95 -14.69 -8.45
CA SER A 101 -1.81 -13.55 -7.52
C SER A 101 -1.88 -14.00 -6.05
N ALA A 102 -2.87 -14.82 -5.70
CA ALA A 102 -3.01 -15.35 -4.35
C ALA A 102 -1.81 -16.23 -3.92
N LEU A 103 -1.28 -17.05 -4.84
CA LEU A 103 -0.09 -17.84 -4.58
C LEU A 103 1.16 -16.97 -4.38
N LEU A 104 1.33 -15.93 -5.20
CA LEU A 104 2.45 -14.99 -5.09
C LEU A 104 2.42 -14.25 -3.75
N ILE A 105 1.26 -13.67 -3.39
CA ILE A 105 1.07 -12.95 -2.13
C ILE A 105 1.31 -13.89 -0.95
N SER A 106 0.68 -15.05 -0.91
CA SER A 106 0.84 -15.99 0.21
C SER A 106 2.27 -16.52 0.35
N SER A 107 2.98 -16.73 -0.77
CA SER A 107 4.40 -17.13 -0.77
C SER A 107 5.32 -16.00 -0.28
N ALA A 108 5.05 -14.77 -0.70
CA ALA A 108 5.77 -13.59 -0.23
C ALA A 108 5.56 -13.40 1.28
N LEU A 109 4.32 -13.43 1.77
CA LEU A 109 4.02 -13.29 3.20
C LEU A 109 4.56 -14.46 4.05
N ALA A 110 4.74 -15.65 3.45
CA ALA A 110 5.39 -16.79 4.09
C ALA A 110 6.92 -16.74 4.10
N ASN A 111 7.52 -15.62 3.66
CA ASN A 111 8.95 -15.40 3.57
C ASN A 111 9.68 -16.48 2.75
N LYS A 112 9.01 -16.98 1.69
CA LYS A 112 9.60 -17.96 0.77
C LYS A 112 10.72 -17.31 -0.05
N ALA A 113 11.90 -17.93 -0.10
CA ALA A 113 13.02 -17.42 -0.88
C ALA A 113 12.80 -17.55 -2.40
N GLY A 114 13.33 -16.58 -3.15
CA GLY A 114 13.45 -16.60 -4.60
C GLY A 114 13.11 -15.25 -5.21
N ASP A 115 13.81 -14.85 -6.26
CA ASP A 115 13.79 -13.50 -6.83
C ASP A 115 12.38 -12.90 -7.02
N GLN A 116 11.42 -13.72 -7.50
CA GLN A 116 10.03 -13.30 -7.65
C GLN A 116 9.35 -12.99 -6.30
N PHE A 117 9.52 -13.86 -5.30
CA PHE A 117 8.92 -13.70 -3.97
C PHE A 117 9.62 -12.57 -3.20
N ASP A 118 10.92 -12.40 -3.41
CA ASP A 118 11.73 -11.34 -2.81
C ASP A 118 11.28 -9.97 -3.34
N ALA A 119 11.11 -9.83 -4.65
CA ALA A 119 10.54 -8.63 -5.28
C ALA A 119 9.11 -8.36 -4.81
N ALA A 120 8.27 -9.40 -4.70
CA ALA A 120 6.90 -9.24 -4.19
C ALA A 120 6.89 -8.77 -2.73
N ARG A 121 7.76 -9.33 -1.87
CA ARG A 121 7.90 -8.87 -0.47
C ARG A 121 8.36 -7.43 -0.41
N ALA A 122 9.32 -7.02 -1.23
CA ALA A 122 9.77 -5.64 -1.29
C ALA A 122 8.63 -4.69 -1.68
N MET A 123 7.88 -5.01 -2.74
CA MET A 123 6.73 -4.22 -3.18
C MET A 123 5.65 -4.09 -2.09
N ILE A 124 5.37 -5.18 -1.38
CA ILE A 124 4.44 -5.19 -0.24
C ILE A 124 4.99 -4.33 0.89
N ALA A 125 6.27 -4.45 1.25
CA ALA A 125 6.88 -3.70 2.34
C ALA A 125 6.90 -2.19 2.08
N LEU A 126 7.18 -1.75 0.84
CA LEU A 126 7.09 -0.34 0.44
C LEU A 126 5.70 0.24 0.75
N ASN A 127 4.66 -0.41 0.24
CA ASN A 127 3.30 0.12 0.30
C ASN A 127 2.64 -0.10 1.68
N ALA A 128 2.88 -1.24 2.33
CA ALA A 128 2.46 -1.45 3.71
C ALA A 128 3.21 -0.51 4.68
N GLY A 129 4.47 -0.21 4.39
CA GLY A 129 5.25 0.76 5.16
C GLY A 129 4.70 2.17 5.08
N ALA A 130 4.25 2.60 3.89
CA ALA A 130 3.50 3.85 3.72
C ALA A 130 2.23 3.85 4.58
N ALA A 131 1.48 2.74 4.61
CA ALA A 131 0.29 2.60 5.45
C ALA A 131 0.61 2.66 6.95
N LEU A 132 1.69 2.03 7.41
CA LEU A 132 2.15 2.07 8.80
C LEU A 132 2.68 3.46 9.21
N TYR A 133 3.27 4.18 8.27
CA TYR A 133 3.69 5.56 8.48
C TYR A 133 2.48 6.48 8.65
N VAL A 134 1.54 6.50 7.69
CA VAL A 134 0.36 7.36 7.80
C VAL A 134 -0.55 6.99 8.96
N SER A 135 -0.56 5.73 9.40
CA SER A 135 -1.32 5.30 10.57
C SER A 135 -0.73 5.84 11.88
N GLY A 136 0.51 6.32 11.88
CA GLY A 136 1.26 6.74 13.06
C GLY A 136 1.95 5.60 13.82
N CYS A 137 1.97 4.38 13.26
CA CYS A 137 2.74 3.26 13.82
C CYS A 137 4.25 3.45 13.63
N ALA A 138 4.66 4.26 12.65
CA ALA A 138 6.05 4.66 12.42
C ALA A 138 6.18 6.18 12.29
N GLN A 139 7.33 6.73 12.69
CA GLN A 139 7.56 8.20 12.67
C GLN A 139 8.01 8.74 11.31
N THR A 140 8.54 7.86 10.45
CA THR A 140 9.02 8.19 9.10
C THR A 140 8.59 7.10 8.12
N LEU A 141 8.54 7.44 6.83
CA LEU A 141 8.24 6.46 5.78
C LEU A 141 9.23 5.29 5.79
N THR A 142 10.54 5.57 5.88
CA THR A 142 11.58 4.53 5.96
C THR A 142 11.36 3.60 7.16
N ALA A 143 11.10 4.14 8.35
CA ALA A 143 10.82 3.32 9.53
C ALA A 143 9.53 2.49 9.37
N GLY A 144 8.54 3.00 8.64
CA GLY A 144 7.33 2.25 8.30
C GLY A 144 7.64 1.06 7.39
N VAL A 145 8.48 1.27 6.38
CA VAL A 145 8.93 0.22 5.45
C VAL A 145 9.75 -0.84 6.16
N GLU A 146 10.69 -0.44 7.03
CA GLU A 146 11.45 -1.36 7.88
C GLU A 146 10.54 -2.20 8.77
N LEU A 147 9.56 -1.57 9.44
CA LEU A 147 8.58 -2.28 10.26
C LEU A 147 7.73 -3.26 9.44
N ALA A 148 7.31 -2.87 8.23
CA ALA A 148 6.57 -3.78 7.34
C ALA A 148 7.42 -4.99 6.94
N ALA A 149 8.70 -4.77 6.60
CA ALA A 149 9.63 -5.83 6.27
C ALA A 149 9.82 -6.82 7.44
N ASP A 150 9.97 -6.31 8.67
CA ASP A 150 10.11 -7.13 9.87
C ASP A 150 8.85 -7.96 10.15
N VAL A 151 7.66 -7.37 10.01
CA VAL A 151 6.36 -8.06 10.20
C VAL A 151 6.18 -9.18 9.18
N ILE A 152 6.68 -9.01 7.95
CA ILE A 152 6.68 -10.07 6.93
C ILE A 152 7.72 -11.14 7.28
N ALA A 153 8.97 -10.73 7.60
CA ALA A 153 10.08 -11.65 7.85
C ALA A 153 9.84 -12.56 9.05
N THR A 154 9.19 -12.04 10.09
CA THR A 154 8.82 -12.78 11.31
C THR A 154 7.59 -13.67 11.13
N GLY A 155 6.90 -13.61 9.97
CA GLY A 155 5.72 -14.43 9.68
C GLY A 155 4.40 -13.89 10.24
N GLN A 156 4.43 -12.79 11.00
CA GLN A 156 3.25 -12.18 11.62
C GLN A 156 2.20 -11.78 10.57
N ALA A 157 2.64 -11.27 9.40
CA ALA A 157 1.72 -10.94 8.30
C ALA A 157 0.94 -12.18 7.79
N LYS A 158 1.63 -13.31 7.61
CA LYS A 158 1.01 -14.58 7.19
C LYS A 158 0.03 -15.07 8.25
N GLU A 159 0.44 -15.06 9.52
CA GLU A 159 -0.43 -15.47 10.62
C GLU A 159 -1.69 -14.62 10.69
N LYS A 160 -1.56 -13.30 10.52
CA LYS A 160 -2.71 -12.39 10.50
C LYS A 160 -3.68 -12.71 9.37
N LEU A 161 -3.18 -13.02 8.17
CA LEU A 161 -4.02 -13.46 7.05
C LEU A 161 -4.75 -14.76 7.39
N SER A 162 -4.05 -15.76 7.94
CA SER A 162 -4.68 -17.02 8.38
C SER A 162 -5.75 -16.79 9.45
N SER A 163 -5.49 -15.94 10.44
CA SER A 163 -6.48 -15.59 11.47
C SER A 163 -7.70 -14.89 10.88
N PHE A 164 -7.52 -13.98 9.91
CA PHE A 164 -8.63 -13.29 9.25
C PHE A 164 -9.50 -14.26 8.45
N ILE A 165 -8.88 -15.18 7.69
CA ILE A 165 -9.59 -16.24 6.97
C ILE A 165 -10.43 -17.07 7.94
N GLN A 166 -9.82 -17.56 9.03
CA GLN A 166 -10.52 -18.35 10.04
C GLN A 166 -11.69 -17.56 10.67
N PHE A 167 -11.45 -16.30 11.04
CA PHE A 167 -12.47 -15.44 11.64
C PHE A 167 -13.68 -15.28 10.72
N THR A 168 -13.47 -14.94 9.45
CA THR A 168 -14.57 -14.73 8.49
C THR A 168 -15.36 -16.02 8.21
N GLN A 169 -14.70 -17.18 8.17
CA GLN A 169 -15.37 -18.48 8.03
C GLN A 169 -16.26 -18.82 9.23
N ILE A 170 -15.78 -18.57 10.45
CA ILE A 170 -16.57 -18.76 11.67
C ILE A 170 -17.78 -17.83 11.68
N MET A 171 -17.60 -16.55 11.35
CA MET A 171 -18.70 -15.58 11.31
C MET A 171 -19.74 -15.91 10.25
N ALA A 172 -19.33 -16.39 9.08
CA ALA A 172 -20.25 -16.82 8.03
C ALA A 172 -21.07 -18.05 8.45
N ALA A 173 -20.44 -19.03 9.10
CA ALA A 173 -21.14 -20.22 9.62
C ALA A 173 -22.17 -19.84 10.70
N ALA A 174 -21.80 -18.97 11.64
CA ALA A 174 -22.70 -18.50 12.69
C ALA A 174 -23.90 -17.69 12.15
N ALA A 175 -23.73 -16.98 11.04
CA ALA A 175 -24.81 -16.23 10.39
C ALA A 175 -25.83 -17.12 9.65
N ILE A 176 -25.48 -18.38 9.37
CA ILE A 176 -26.39 -19.36 8.73
C ILE A 176 -27.24 -20.09 9.79
N GLU A 177 -26.84 -20.06 11.06
CA GLU A 177 -27.57 -20.67 12.18
C GLU A 177 -28.60 -19.74 12.84
N LEU A 178 -28.71 -18.47 12.40
CA LEU A 178 -29.69 -17.47 12.83
C LEU A 178 -30.81 -17.29 11.79
#